data_AF-A0A957V9W7-F1
#
_entry.id   AF-A0A957V9W7-F1
#
_cell.length_a   1.000
_cell.length_b   1.000
_cell.length_c   1.000
_cell.angle_alpha   90.00
_cell.angle_beta   90.00
_cell.angle_gamma   90.00
#
_symmetry.space_group_name_H-M   'P 1'
#
loop_
_entity.id
_entity.type
_entity.pdbx_description
1 polymer ?
#
loop_
_entity_poly.entity_id
_entity_poly.type
_entity_poly.pdbx_seq_one_letter_code
_entity_poly.pdbx_strand_id
1 'polypeptide(L)'
;MQTKLKCFVVFFMLLAMSWVTAVHADNAVVGDGTAASCTEAAFEAAFNTVQGSGGGTITFNCGSAEKTIIFAGQKVVTSPIIIDGANKMILSGGNTARLFAVQTGTLTVRNLTLTNGNGFAIGGGAVWLGSGGLFIAENSIIQNNTTNTGPGSAIYASVFDAQVTLTNSLIQNNSTNNYGAVNSVGLVTITDSTFDNNFAKMGGGALNVAGIANITDTIFTSNTTDGMAVPPNYGGGAILVVPGGLVDISGGQLSDNAVTTDEAGGGAIDVRGTAILKKTLINNN
;
A
#
# COMPACT_ATOMS: atom_id res chain seq x y z
N MET A 1 -21.89 -78.48 -33.04
CA MET A 1 -20.86 -78.18 -32.02
C MET A 1 -20.29 -76.80 -32.33
N GLN A 2 -20.91 -75.74 -31.83
CA GLN A 2 -20.55 -74.34 -32.13
C GLN A 2 -19.60 -73.80 -31.06
N THR A 3 -18.41 -73.38 -31.46
CA THR A 3 -17.43 -72.68 -30.63
C THR A 3 -17.70 -71.18 -30.68
N LYS A 4 -18.11 -70.58 -29.55
CA LYS A 4 -18.26 -69.12 -29.40
C LYS A 4 -16.92 -68.49 -29.02
N LEU A 5 -16.38 -67.66 -29.91
CA LEU A 5 -15.24 -66.78 -29.70
C LEU A 5 -15.70 -65.55 -28.90
N LYS A 6 -15.16 -65.32 -27.71
CA LYS A 6 -15.42 -64.11 -26.91
C LYS A 6 -14.35 -63.07 -27.23
N CYS A 7 -14.73 -62.00 -27.93
CA CYS A 7 -13.90 -60.80 -28.10
C CYS A 7 -13.72 -60.08 -26.76
N PHE A 8 -12.48 -59.91 -26.32
CA PHE A 8 -12.11 -58.98 -25.25
C PHE A 8 -11.77 -57.63 -25.90
N VAL A 9 -12.60 -56.62 -25.69
CA VAL A 9 -12.28 -55.23 -26.04
C VAL A 9 -11.46 -54.65 -24.89
N VAL A 10 -10.18 -54.37 -25.14
CA VAL A 10 -9.31 -53.65 -24.20
C VAL A 10 -9.49 -52.15 -24.46
N PHE A 11 -10.05 -51.44 -23.49
CA PHE A 11 -10.22 -49.99 -23.53
C PHE A 11 -8.90 -49.34 -23.10
N PHE A 12 -8.15 -48.74 -24.04
CA PHE A 12 -6.99 -47.90 -23.71
C PHE A 12 -7.51 -46.56 -23.17
N MET A 13 -7.44 -46.40 -21.85
CA MET A 13 -7.68 -45.12 -21.20
C MET A 13 -6.43 -44.25 -21.41
N LEU A 14 -6.47 -43.31 -22.37
CA LEU A 14 -5.42 -42.30 -22.52
C LEU A 14 -5.44 -41.40 -21.28
N LEU A 15 -4.45 -41.57 -20.39
CA LEU A 15 -4.16 -40.59 -19.35
C LEU A 15 -3.62 -39.33 -20.06
N ALA A 16 -4.43 -38.28 -20.15
CA ALA A 16 -3.92 -36.96 -20.48
C ALA A 16 -3.04 -36.49 -19.33
N MET A 17 -1.72 -36.63 -19.45
CA MET A 17 -0.76 -35.92 -18.61
C MET A 17 -0.91 -34.43 -18.91
N SER A 18 -1.76 -33.75 -18.15
CA SER A 18 -1.72 -32.30 -18.07
C SER A 18 -0.34 -31.94 -17.51
N TRP A 19 0.54 -31.42 -18.36
CA TRP A 19 1.78 -30.81 -17.93
C TRP A 19 1.42 -29.66 -17.01
N VAL A 20 1.50 -29.89 -15.70
CA VAL A 20 1.55 -28.79 -14.74
C VAL A 20 2.92 -28.17 -14.98
N THR A 21 2.99 -27.10 -15.77
CA THR A 21 4.17 -26.25 -15.76
C THR A 21 4.35 -25.80 -14.33
N ALA A 22 5.44 -26.23 -13.69
CA ALA A 22 5.80 -25.71 -12.39
C ALA A 22 5.85 -24.18 -12.53
N VAL A 23 4.98 -23.49 -11.80
CA VAL A 23 4.98 -22.03 -11.73
C VAL A 23 6.26 -21.67 -11.00
N HIS A 24 7.29 -21.27 -11.75
CA HIS A 24 8.57 -20.84 -11.21
C HIS A 24 8.57 -19.31 -11.20
N ALA A 25 8.90 -18.70 -10.06
CA ALA A 25 8.98 -17.25 -9.96
C ALA A 25 10.09 -16.70 -10.87
N ASP A 26 9.72 -15.85 -11.83
CA ASP A 26 10.63 -15.23 -12.77
C ASP A 26 10.78 -13.74 -12.46
N ASN A 27 12.00 -13.23 -12.65
CA ASN A 27 12.28 -11.81 -12.55
C ASN A 27 12.12 -11.14 -13.92
N ALA A 28 11.81 -9.85 -13.93
CA ALA A 28 11.68 -9.07 -15.15
C ALA A 28 12.40 -7.71 -15.04
N VAL A 29 12.82 -7.19 -16.19
CA VAL A 29 13.48 -5.88 -16.29
C VAL A 29 12.64 -4.97 -17.17
N VAL A 30 12.38 -3.76 -16.69
CA VAL A 30 11.75 -2.69 -17.46
C VAL A 30 12.83 -1.87 -18.16
N GLY A 31 12.73 -1.75 -19.49
CA GLY A 31 13.63 -0.95 -20.31
C GLY A 31 14.87 -1.70 -20.82
N ASP A 32 15.60 -1.05 -21.73
CA ASP A 32 16.72 -1.60 -22.49
C ASP A 32 18.08 -0.90 -22.22
N GLY A 33 18.11 0.03 -21.25
CA GLY A 33 19.25 0.89 -20.94
C GLY A 33 19.04 2.34 -21.32
N THR A 34 18.01 2.64 -22.12
CA THR A 34 17.64 4.01 -22.48
C THR A 34 16.48 4.54 -21.63
N ALA A 35 16.49 5.84 -21.31
CA ALA A 35 15.38 6.46 -20.59
C ALA A 35 14.05 6.46 -21.36
N ALA A 36 14.09 6.36 -22.69
CA ALA A 36 12.90 6.29 -23.54
C ALA A 36 12.21 4.92 -23.48
N SER A 37 12.96 3.85 -23.23
CA SER A 37 12.42 2.48 -23.17
C SER A 37 11.55 2.21 -21.93
N CYS A 38 11.77 2.97 -20.85
CA CYS A 38 10.98 2.85 -19.63
C CYS A 38 9.64 3.59 -19.75
N THR A 39 8.70 2.88 -20.32
CA THR A 39 7.31 3.28 -20.55
C THR A 39 6.37 2.46 -19.67
N GLU A 40 5.11 2.90 -19.55
CA GLU A 40 4.08 2.07 -18.89
C GLU A 40 3.93 0.72 -19.60
N ALA A 41 3.99 0.67 -20.94
CA ALA A 41 3.90 -0.59 -21.68
C ALA A 41 5.04 -1.57 -21.35
N ALA A 42 6.26 -1.07 -21.17
CA ALA A 42 7.40 -1.90 -20.74
C ALA A 42 7.21 -2.38 -19.29
N PHE A 43 6.66 -1.54 -18.41
CA PHE A 43 6.30 -1.94 -17.06
C PHE A 43 5.21 -3.03 -17.07
N GLU A 44 4.15 -2.87 -17.88
CA GLU A 44 3.09 -3.87 -18.02
C GLU A 44 3.63 -5.22 -18.46
N ALA A 45 4.54 -5.24 -19.44
CA ALA A 45 5.15 -6.48 -19.89
C ALA A 45 5.88 -7.19 -18.74
N ALA A 46 6.72 -6.46 -18.00
CA ALA A 46 7.44 -7.00 -16.85
C ALA A 46 6.49 -7.45 -15.73
N PHE A 47 5.48 -6.65 -15.41
CA PHE A 47 4.48 -6.95 -14.39
C PHE A 47 3.70 -8.23 -14.71
N ASN A 48 3.26 -8.39 -15.95
CA ASN A 48 2.53 -9.58 -16.41
C ASN A 48 3.42 -10.83 -16.42
N THR A 49 4.70 -10.70 -16.77
CA THR A 49 5.67 -11.81 -16.65
C THR A 49 5.74 -12.29 -15.20
N VAL A 50 6.06 -11.39 -14.27
CA VAL A 50 6.24 -11.75 -12.85
C VAL A 50 4.95 -12.29 -12.23
N GLN A 51 3.80 -11.69 -12.54
CA GLN A 51 2.52 -12.17 -12.02
C GLN A 51 2.14 -13.54 -12.61
N GLY A 52 2.31 -13.72 -13.93
CA GLY A 52 2.01 -14.98 -14.61
C GLY A 52 2.91 -16.14 -14.21
N SER A 53 4.13 -15.83 -13.73
CA SER A 53 5.11 -16.78 -13.21
C SER A 53 4.94 -17.09 -11.72
N GLY A 54 3.90 -16.57 -11.06
CA GLY A 54 3.62 -16.80 -9.63
C GLY A 54 4.44 -15.93 -8.67
N GLY A 55 5.09 -14.89 -9.16
CA GLY A 55 5.86 -13.92 -8.39
C GLY A 55 7.27 -13.69 -8.91
N GLY A 56 8.01 -12.82 -8.24
CA GLY A 56 9.37 -12.44 -8.61
C GLY A 56 9.65 -10.94 -8.45
N THR A 57 10.77 -10.48 -9.02
CA THR A 57 11.28 -9.11 -8.88
C THR A 57 11.26 -8.36 -10.21
N ILE A 58 10.71 -7.15 -10.20
CA ILE A 58 10.80 -6.16 -11.27
C ILE A 58 11.94 -5.19 -10.94
N THR A 59 12.87 -5.04 -11.87
CA THR A 59 13.95 -4.04 -11.83
C THR A 59 13.92 -3.15 -13.06
N PHE A 60 14.73 -2.10 -13.09
CA PHE A 60 14.68 -1.08 -14.12
C PHE A 60 16.05 -0.83 -14.76
N ASN A 61 16.07 -0.85 -16.08
CA ASN A 61 17.22 -0.47 -16.91
C ASN A 61 16.86 0.78 -17.74
N CYS A 62 16.69 1.92 -17.06
CA CYS A 62 16.17 3.16 -17.63
C CYS A 62 17.25 4.22 -17.91
N GLY A 63 18.52 3.82 -17.93
CA GLY A 63 19.64 4.75 -17.94
C GLY A 63 20.00 5.27 -16.54
N SER A 64 20.82 6.31 -16.49
CA SER A 64 21.44 6.77 -15.24
C SER A 64 20.60 7.76 -14.42
N ALA A 65 19.73 8.53 -15.08
CA ALA A 65 18.91 9.58 -14.47
C ALA A 65 17.62 9.02 -13.84
N GLU A 66 17.01 9.81 -12.96
CA GLU A 66 15.68 9.54 -12.42
C GLU A 66 14.63 9.49 -13.55
N LYS A 67 13.67 8.59 -13.43
CA LYS A 67 12.62 8.37 -14.42
C LYS A 67 11.25 8.18 -13.78
N THR A 68 10.29 8.94 -14.29
CA THR A 68 8.86 8.77 -13.98
C THR A 68 8.17 7.91 -15.03
N ILE A 69 7.43 6.91 -14.59
CA ILE A 69 6.44 6.18 -15.39
C ILE A 69 5.05 6.56 -14.87
N ILE A 70 4.23 7.14 -15.74
CA ILE A 70 2.85 7.51 -15.40
C ILE A 70 1.94 6.36 -15.80
N PHE A 71 1.13 5.88 -14.86
CA PHE A 71 0.13 4.85 -15.08
C PHE A 71 -1.20 5.44 -15.53
N ALA A 72 -1.70 4.97 -16.66
CA ALA A 72 -3.06 5.26 -17.12
C ALA A 72 -4.11 4.46 -16.34
N GLY A 73 -3.71 3.38 -15.66
CA GLY A 73 -4.62 2.52 -14.91
C GLY A 73 -3.93 1.71 -13.81
N GLN A 74 -4.74 1.24 -12.89
CA GLN A 74 -4.32 0.47 -11.72
C GLN A 74 -3.78 -0.92 -12.09
N LYS A 75 -2.76 -1.37 -11.37
CA LYS A 75 -2.19 -2.72 -11.47
C LYS A 75 -2.74 -3.60 -10.36
N VAL A 76 -3.28 -4.76 -10.71
CA VAL A 76 -3.85 -5.70 -9.74
C VAL A 76 -2.79 -6.72 -9.35
N VAL A 77 -2.47 -6.82 -8.07
CA VAL A 77 -1.45 -7.73 -7.53
C VAL A 77 -2.13 -8.94 -6.90
N THR A 78 -1.91 -10.12 -7.49
CA THR A 78 -2.44 -11.41 -7.03
C THR A 78 -1.36 -12.43 -6.65
N SER A 79 -0.09 -12.10 -6.92
CA SER A 79 1.09 -12.92 -6.59
C SER A 79 2.14 -12.07 -5.87
N PRO A 80 3.14 -12.67 -5.19
CA PRO A 80 4.22 -11.93 -4.54
C PRO A 80 5.13 -11.23 -5.56
N ILE A 81 5.08 -9.89 -5.60
CA ILE A 81 5.85 -9.06 -6.52
C ILE A 81 6.73 -8.11 -5.71
N ILE A 82 8.02 -8.08 -6.03
CA ILE A 82 8.95 -7.06 -5.55
C ILE A 82 9.21 -6.08 -6.69
N ILE A 83 9.14 -4.78 -6.43
CA ILE A 83 9.51 -3.71 -7.37
C ILE A 83 10.67 -2.95 -6.74
N ASP A 84 11.87 -3.10 -7.29
CA ASP A 84 13.05 -2.37 -6.83
C ASP A 84 13.36 -1.21 -7.79
N GLY A 85 13.09 0.01 -7.33
CA GLY A 85 13.30 1.24 -8.10
C GLY A 85 14.74 1.73 -8.14
N ALA A 86 15.67 1.08 -7.42
CA ALA A 86 17.09 1.47 -7.34
C ALA A 86 17.33 2.97 -7.03
N ASN A 87 16.40 3.62 -6.31
CA ASN A 87 16.37 5.05 -5.96
C ASN A 87 16.30 5.99 -7.18
N LYS A 88 15.82 5.50 -8.32
CA LYS A 88 15.74 6.26 -9.58
C LYS A 88 14.36 6.24 -10.21
N MET A 89 13.46 5.42 -9.69
CA MET A 89 12.17 5.22 -10.31
C MET A 89 11.06 5.89 -9.50
N ILE A 90 10.21 6.59 -10.24
CA ILE A 90 8.97 7.18 -9.77
C ILE A 90 7.83 6.52 -10.54
N LEU A 91 6.91 5.88 -9.84
CA LEU A 91 5.65 5.45 -10.41
C LEU A 91 4.59 6.48 -10.04
N SER A 92 3.86 6.98 -11.03
CA SER A 92 2.87 8.02 -10.82
C SER A 92 1.50 7.65 -11.33
N GLY A 93 0.44 7.94 -10.56
CA GLY A 93 -0.95 7.79 -11.02
C GLY A 93 -1.46 8.95 -11.87
N GLY A 94 -0.64 9.99 -12.12
CA GLY A 94 -1.02 11.16 -12.91
C GLY A 94 -2.21 11.95 -12.36
N ASN A 95 -2.57 11.78 -11.09
CA ASN A 95 -3.81 12.23 -10.44
C ASN A 95 -5.10 11.62 -11.01
N THR A 96 -4.99 10.67 -11.93
CA THR A 96 -6.11 10.07 -12.68
C THR A 96 -6.26 8.57 -12.45
N ALA A 97 -5.32 7.94 -11.75
CA ALA A 97 -5.35 6.51 -11.49
C ALA A 97 -4.86 6.20 -10.08
N ARG A 98 -5.44 5.16 -9.48
CA ARG A 98 -4.81 4.45 -8.38
C ARG A 98 -3.67 3.61 -8.94
N LEU A 99 -2.51 3.54 -8.27
CA LEU A 99 -1.38 2.78 -8.81
C LEU A 99 -1.56 1.27 -8.68
N PHE A 100 -1.89 0.79 -7.47
CA PHE A 100 -1.98 -0.65 -7.19
C PHE A 100 -3.26 -1.02 -6.41
N ALA A 101 -3.82 -2.19 -6.73
CA ALA A 101 -4.66 -2.94 -5.79
C ALA A 101 -4.02 -4.27 -5.48
N VAL A 102 -3.75 -4.53 -4.21
CA VAL A 102 -3.27 -5.81 -3.71
C VAL A 102 -4.47 -6.62 -3.25
N GLN A 103 -4.76 -7.71 -3.94
CA GLN A 103 -5.81 -8.66 -3.57
C GLN A 103 -5.19 -9.72 -2.67
N THR A 104 -5.04 -10.96 -3.13
CA THR A 104 -4.44 -12.05 -2.34
C THR A 104 -2.90 -12.10 -2.42
N GLY A 105 -2.27 -11.11 -3.05
CA GLY A 105 -0.83 -11.07 -3.31
C GLY A 105 -0.04 -10.30 -2.24
N THR A 106 1.27 -10.24 -2.45
CA THR A 106 2.17 -9.35 -1.71
C THR A 106 2.80 -8.37 -2.69
N LEU A 107 2.74 -7.08 -2.40
CA LEU A 107 3.48 -6.06 -3.13
C LEU A 107 4.57 -5.49 -2.22
N THR A 108 5.82 -5.72 -2.56
CA THR A 108 6.96 -5.03 -1.96
C THR A 108 7.45 -3.95 -2.91
N VAL A 109 7.50 -2.71 -2.45
CA VAL A 109 8.20 -1.61 -3.14
C VAL A 109 9.46 -1.26 -2.37
N ARG A 110 10.58 -1.17 -3.08
CA ARG A 110 11.89 -0.87 -2.51
C ARG A 110 12.57 0.24 -3.29
N ASN A 111 13.18 1.20 -2.60
CA ASN A 111 13.96 2.27 -3.24
C ASN A 111 13.17 3.01 -4.34
N LEU A 112 11.88 3.25 -4.08
CA LEU A 112 10.91 3.67 -5.10
C LEU A 112 10.04 4.82 -4.58
N THR A 113 9.62 5.71 -5.48
CA THR A 113 8.59 6.71 -5.18
C THR A 113 7.25 6.32 -5.80
N LEU A 114 6.18 6.31 -5.00
CA LEU A 114 4.79 6.22 -5.45
C LEU A 114 4.12 7.58 -5.28
N THR A 115 3.67 8.21 -6.37
CA THR A 115 3.17 9.59 -6.32
C THR A 115 1.92 9.87 -7.14
N ASN A 116 1.17 10.90 -6.76
CA ASN A 116 0.03 11.41 -7.54
C ASN A 116 -1.00 10.33 -7.88
N GLY A 117 -1.20 9.38 -6.97
CA GLY A 117 -2.26 8.39 -7.05
C GLY A 117 -3.62 8.99 -6.67
N ASN A 118 -4.69 8.50 -7.29
CA ASN A 118 -6.06 8.90 -6.98
C ASN A 118 -6.96 7.69 -6.71
N GLY A 119 -7.41 7.54 -5.46
CA GLY A 119 -8.23 6.40 -5.01
C GLY A 119 -9.74 6.60 -5.17
N PHE A 120 -10.15 7.75 -5.73
CA PHE A 120 -11.53 8.12 -6.00
C PHE A 120 -12.45 7.92 -4.78
N ALA A 121 -13.49 7.08 -4.93
CA ALA A 121 -14.48 6.77 -3.90
C ALA A 121 -14.14 5.53 -3.08
N ILE A 122 -13.16 4.72 -3.50
CA ILE A 122 -12.83 3.44 -2.84
C ILE A 122 -11.73 3.63 -1.80
N GLY A 123 -10.78 4.54 -2.07
CA GLY A 123 -9.64 4.78 -1.19
C GLY A 123 -8.33 4.18 -1.70
N GLY A 124 -7.24 4.54 -1.00
CA GLY A 124 -5.88 4.06 -1.28
C GLY A 124 -5.33 4.58 -2.59
N GLY A 125 -5.08 5.90 -2.71
CA GLY A 125 -4.66 6.52 -3.97
C GLY A 125 -3.39 5.93 -4.55
N ALA A 126 -2.41 5.57 -3.73
CA ALA A 126 -1.29 4.76 -4.17
C ALA A 126 -1.66 3.27 -4.18
N VAL A 127 -2.08 2.75 -3.02
CA VAL A 127 -2.27 1.32 -2.80
C VAL A 127 -3.59 1.07 -2.06
N TRP A 128 -4.43 0.24 -2.65
CA TRP A 128 -5.57 -0.35 -1.98
C TRP A 128 -5.29 -1.82 -1.67
N LEU A 129 -5.67 -2.30 -0.49
CA LEU A 129 -5.54 -3.70 -0.12
C LEU A 129 -6.90 -4.32 0.19
N GLY A 130 -7.19 -5.44 -0.47
CA GLY A 130 -8.32 -6.32 -0.18
C GLY A 130 -7.94 -7.46 0.76
N SER A 131 -8.80 -8.47 0.85
CA SER A 131 -8.57 -9.65 1.69
C SER A 131 -7.33 -10.42 1.27
N GLY A 132 -6.51 -10.78 2.26
CA GLY A 132 -5.20 -11.43 2.09
C GLY A 132 -4.09 -10.53 1.55
N GLY A 133 -4.34 -9.24 1.32
CA GLY A 133 -3.37 -8.35 0.70
C GLY A 133 -2.30 -7.89 1.66
N LEU A 134 -1.04 -7.96 1.21
CA LEU A 134 0.11 -7.44 1.96
C LEU A 134 0.86 -6.40 1.14
N PHE A 135 1.02 -5.20 1.69
CA PHE A 135 1.86 -4.16 1.13
C PHE A 135 3.07 -3.93 2.03
N ILE A 136 4.26 -3.92 1.44
CA ILE A 136 5.53 -3.67 2.11
C ILE A 136 6.23 -2.52 1.39
N ALA A 137 6.58 -1.45 2.12
CA ALA A 137 7.42 -0.38 1.61
C ALA A 137 8.74 -0.35 2.39
N GLU A 138 9.85 -0.44 1.65
CA GLU A 138 11.22 -0.44 2.18
C GLU A 138 12.01 0.69 1.53
N ASN A 139 12.54 1.62 2.33
CA ASN A 139 13.34 2.74 1.80
C ASN A 139 12.63 3.47 0.64
N SER A 140 11.34 3.75 0.82
CA SER A 140 10.48 4.24 -0.27
C SER A 140 9.73 5.50 0.13
N ILE A 141 9.31 6.27 -0.87
CA ILE A 141 8.57 7.52 -0.69
C ILE A 141 7.15 7.33 -1.21
N ILE A 142 6.14 7.62 -0.40
CA ILE A 142 4.73 7.61 -0.79
C ILE A 142 4.18 9.02 -0.60
N GLN A 143 3.95 9.73 -1.70
CA GLN A 143 3.66 11.16 -1.62
C GLN A 143 2.59 11.69 -2.58
N ASN A 144 1.99 12.83 -2.22
CA ASN A 144 1.04 13.55 -3.09
C ASN A 144 -0.12 12.67 -3.60
N ASN A 145 -0.48 11.63 -2.84
CA ASN A 145 -1.61 10.79 -3.19
C ASN A 145 -2.88 11.38 -2.60
N THR A 146 -3.99 11.21 -3.31
CA THR A 146 -5.27 11.81 -2.95
C THR A 146 -6.41 10.82 -3.07
N THR A 147 -7.48 11.11 -2.33
CA THR A 147 -8.79 10.49 -2.51
C THR A 147 -9.84 11.59 -2.47
N ASN A 148 -10.87 11.47 -3.33
CA ASN A 148 -11.95 12.46 -3.34
C ASN A 148 -12.94 12.17 -2.21
N THR A 149 -13.47 10.96 -2.14
CA THR A 149 -14.45 10.58 -1.11
C THR A 149 -14.11 9.28 -0.38
N GLY A 150 -13.16 8.51 -0.91
CA GLY A 150 -12.70 7.27 -0.28
C GLY A 150 -11.75 7.50 0.91
N PRO A 151 -11.63 6.51 1.80
CA PRO A 151 -10.70 6.53 2.94
C PRO A 151 -9.23 6.37 2.50
N GLY A 152 -8.27 6.86 3.29
CA GLY A 152 -6.83 6.62 3.09
C GLY A 152 -6.31 7.22 1.79
N SER A 153 -5.74 8.44 1.82
CA SER A 153 -5.28 9.11 0.60
C SER A 153 -4.18 8.35 -0.13
N ALA A 154 -3.26 7.72 0.61
CA ALA A 154 -2.18 6.95 0.04
C ALA A 154 -2.44 5.45 0.09
N ILE A 155 -2.65 4.92 1.29
CA ILE A 155 -2.74 3.47 1.54
C ILE A 155 -4.04 3.17 2.26
N TYR A 156 -4.80 2.21 1.75
CA TYR A 156 -6.01 1.74 2.42
C TYR A 156 -6.02 0.21 2.57
N ALA A 157 -5.80 -0.28 3.79
CA ALA A 157 -6.05 -1.66 4.19
C ALA A 157 -7.51 -1.85 4.59
N SER A 158 -8.31 -2.35 3.66
CA SER A 158 -9.78 -2.24 3.73
C SER A 158 -10.48 -3.27 4.61
N VAL A 159 -9.76 -4.31 5.03
CA VAL A 159 -10.29 -5.46 5.77
C VAL A 159 -9.30 -5.94 6.83
N PHE A 160 -9.77 -6.76 7.78
CA PHE A 160 -9.01 -7.14 8.98
C PHE A 160 -7.74 -7.95 8.68
N ASP A 161 -7.72 -8.71 7.58
CA ASP A 161 -6.61 -9.56 7.15
C ASP A 161 -5.69 -8.88 6.12
N ALA A 162 -5.99 -7.64 5.72
CA ALA A 162 -5.07 -6.81 4.95
C ALA A 162 -3.95 -6.29 5.85
N GLN A 163 -2.72 -6.22 5.32
CA GLN A 163 -1.54 -5.90 6.10
C GLN A 163 -0.66 -4.85 5.41
N VAL A 164 -0.13 -3.94 6.21
CA VAL A 164 0.79 -2.90 5.75
C VAL A 164 2.05 -2.91 6.60
N THR A 165 3.21 -2.98 5.95
CA THR A 165 4.52 -2.82 6.59
C THR A 165 5.26 -1.65 5.96
N LEU A 166 5.67 -0.69 6.77
CA LEU A 166 6.44 0.47 6.35
C LEU A 166 7.76 0.48 7.11
N THR A 167 8.88 0.48 6.40
CA THR A 167 10.21 0.47 7.00
C THR A 167 11.11 1.49 6.31
N ASN A 168 11.76 2.34 7.11
CA ASN A 168 12.66 3.38 6.61
C ASN A 168 12.03 4.20 5.47
N SER A 169 10.73 4.52 5.58
CA SER A 169 9.97 5.10 4.48
C SER A 169 9.40 6.47 4.84
N LEU A 170 9.18 7.29 3.82
CA LEU A 170 8.63 8.64 3.95
C LEU A 170 7.22 8.68 3.34
N ILE A 171 6.24 9.04 4.17
CA ILE A 171 4.84 9.18 3.79
C ILE A 171 4.52 10.66 3.93
N GLN A 172 4.39 11.39 2.81
CA GLN A 172 4.28 12.84 2.88
C GLN A 172 3.29 13.48 1.93
N ASN A 173 2.73 14.63 2.31
CA ASN A 173 1.88 15.44 1.44
C ASN A 173 0.68 14.67 0.86
N ASN A 174 0.22 13.61 1.53
CA ASN A 174 -0.95 12.87 1.10
C ASN A 174 -2.20 13.54 1.70
N SER A 175 -3.24 13.71 0.89
CA SER A 175 -4.40 14.54 1.23
C SER A 175 -5.71 13.81 0.94
N THR A 176 -6.57 13.65 1.95
CA THR A 176 -7.86 12.97 1.84
C THR A 176 -8.98 13.79 2.47
N ASN A 177 -10.21 13.59 2.00
CA ASN A 177 -11.38 14.01 2.76
C ASN A 177 -11.68 13.10 3.96
N ASN A 178 -11.34 11.81 3.85
CA ASN A 178 -11.67 10.80 4.85
C ASN A 178 -10.43 9.99 5.24
N TYR A 179 -10.10 9.98 6.54
CA TYR A 179 -9.15 9.09 7.21
C TYR A 179 -7.75 9.04 6.59
N GLY A 180 -6.83 9.87 7.08
CA GLY A 180 -5.36 9.78 6.96
C GLY A 180 -4.69 9.53 5.60
N ALA A 181 -3.37 9.69 5.58
CA ALA A 181 -2.52 9.10 4.54
C ALA A 181 -2.67 7.58 4.48
N VAL A 182 -2.70 6.96 5.66
CA VAL A 182 -2.87 5.53 5.83
C VAL A 182 -4.15 5.28 6.63
N ASN A 183 -5.06 4.51 6.06
CA ASN A 183 -6.21 3.98 6.79
C ASN A 183 -6.09 2.45 6.89
N SER A 184 -6.21 1.89 8.08
CA SER A 184 -6.14 0.44 8.26
C SER A 184 -7.21 -0.13 9.17
N VAL A 185 -7.98 -1.06 8.59
CA VAL A 185 -8.85 -2.00 9.31
C VAL A 185 -8.06 -3.24 9.76
N GLY A 186 -6.98 -3.59 9.07
CA GLY A 186 -6.10 -4.70 9.41
C GLY A 186 -4.83 -4.28 10.17
N LEU A 187 -3.78 -5.10 10.10
CA LEU A 187 -2.52 -4.87 10.80
C LEU A 187 -1.64 -3.85 10.07
N VAL A 188 -1.12 -2.87 10.80
CA VAL A 188 -0.06 -1.97 10.34
C VAL A 188 1.18 -2.15 11.20
N THR A 189 2.33 -2.32 10.58
CA THR A 189 3.63 -2.25 11.24
C THR A 189 4.44 -1.12 10.62
N ILE A 190 4.95 -0.21 11.44
CA ILE A 190 5.70 0.97 11.01
C ILE A 190 6.98 1.03 11.83
N THR A 191 8.12 1.07 11.15
CA THR A 191 9.43 1.13 11.79
C THR A 191 10.32 2.16 11.09
N ASP A 192 11.04 2.97 11.87
CA ASP A 192 12.05 3.92 11.37
C ASP A 192 11.53 4.82 10.24
N SER A 193 10.25 5.17 10.25
CA SER A 193 9.60 5.88 9.14
C SER A 193 9.22 7.29 9.54
N THR A 194 8.84 8.11 8.55
CA THR A 194 8.38 9.48 8.78
C THR A 194 7.05 9.71 8.08
N PHE A 195 6.09 10.27 8.81
CA PHE A 195 4.85 10.82 8.31
C PHE A 195 4.91 12.33 8.41
N ASP A 196 4.99 13.01 7.27
CA ASP A 196 5.19 14.46 7.21
C ASP A 196 4.10 15.16 6.39
N ASN A 197 3.51 16.21 6.96
CA ASN A 197 2.60 17.09 6.24
C ASN A 197 1.45 16.34 5.52
N ASN A 198 0.92 15.28 6.15
CA ASN A 198 -0.26 14.60 5.66
C ASN A 198 -1.52 15.27 6.20
N PHE A 199 -2.55 15.33 5.36
CA PHE A 199 -3.79 16.02 5.67
C PHE A 199 -5.00 15.09 5.52
N ALA A 200 -5.90 15.15 6.49
CA ALA A 200 -7.22 14.57 6.36
C ALA A 200 -8.30 15.57 6.80
N LYS A 201 -9.38 15.73 6.03
CA LYS A 201 -10.49 16.55 6.51
C LYS A 201 -11.18 15.91 7.74
N MET A 202 -11.27 14.59 7.76
CA MET A 202 -11.83 13.79 8.85
C MET A 202 -10.84 12.70 9.31
N GLY A 203 -10.70 12.52 10.61
CA GLY A 203 -9.86 11.47 11.21
C GLY A 203 -8.47 11.96 11.62
N GLY A 204 -7.48 11.06 11.63
CA GLY A 204 -6.08 11.41 11.82
C GLY A 204 -5.45 11.86 10.50
N GLY A 205 -4.64 12.92 10.47
CA GLY A 205 -4.01 13.43 9.25
C GLY A 205 -3.04 12.44 8.60
N ALA A 206 -2.29 11.71 9.42
CA ALA A 206 -1.35 10.67 8.98
C ALA A 206 -1.98 9.28 8.96
N LEU A 207 -2.52 8.85 10.11
CA LEU A 207 -2.88 7.46 10.34
C LEU A 207 -4.24 7.34 11.01
N ASN A 208 -5.11 6.51 10.44
CA ASN A 208 -6.34 6.07 11.07
C ASN A 208 -6.27 4.56 11.36
N VAL A 209 -6.49 4.18 12.62
CA VAL A 209 -6.33 2.81 13.11
C VAL A 209 -7.67 2.28 13.61
N ALA A 210 -8.25 1.35 12.85
CA ALA A 210 -9.40 0.53 13.25
C ALA A 210 -9.02 -0.90 13.64
N GLY A 211 -7.88 -1.39 13.14
CA GLY A 211 -7.28 -2.67 13.53
C GLY A 211 -6.17 -2.51 14.59
N ILE A 212 -5.01 -3.09 14.31
CA ILE A 212 -3.82 -3.01 15.18
C ILE A 212 -2.73 -2.24 14.44
N ALA A 213 -2.07 -1.32 15.13
CA ALA A 213 -0.90 -0.62 14.64
C ALA A 213 0.27 -0.74 15.63
N ASN A 214 1.37 -1.34 15.17
CA ASN A 214 2.63 -1.43 15.90
C ASN A 214 3.60 -0.43 15.28
N ILE A 215 4.05 0.54 16.07
CA ILE A 215 4.83 1.68 15.59
C ILE A 215 6.11 1.77 16.42
N THR A 216 7.27 1.74 15.75
CA THR A 216 8.58 1.81 16.41
C THR A 216 9.43 2.90 15.76
N ASP A 217 10.06 3.75 16.58
CA ASP A 217 11.06 4.75 16.16
C ASP A 217 10.63 5.60 14.94
N THR A 218 9.35 5.95 14.91
CA THR A 218 8.71 6.66 13.79
C THR A 218 8.42 8.10 14.16
N ILE A 219 8.58 9.02 13.21
CA ILE A 219 8.28 10.44 13.37
C ILE A 219 6.95 10.76 12.69
N PHE A 220 6.03 11.39 13.42
CA PHE A 220 4.84 12.03 12.88
C PHE A 220 5.01 13.54 13.07
N THR A 221 5.23 14.27 11.98
CA THR A 221 5.40 15.72 12.04
C THR A 221 4.47 16.47 11.11
N SER A 222 3.97 17.62 11.55
CA SER A 222 3.19 18.54 10.69
C SER A 222 1.94 17.93 10.05
N ASN A 223 1.46 16.80 10.58
CA ASN A 223 0.24 16.18 10.08
C ASN A 223 -0.96 16.91 10.65
N THR A 224 -1.95 17.13 9.80
CA THR A 224 -3.08 17.97 10.14
C THR A 224 -4.40 17.30 9.84
N THR A 225 -5.39 17.61 10.66
CA THR A 225 -6.78 17.27 10.38
C THR A 225 -7.66 18.49 10.54
N ASP A 226 -8.63 18.67 9.65
CA ASP A 226 -9.65 19.70 9.89
C ASP A 226 -10.48 19.36 11.12
N GLY A 227 -10.53 18.10 11.56
CA GLY A 227 -11.46 17.67 12.62
C GLY A 227 -12.92 17.86 12.21
N MET A 228 -13.19 18.15 10.93
CA MET A 228 -14.49 18.60 10.44
C MET A 228 -15.45 17.45 10.12
N ALA A 229 -16.46 17.33 10.99
CA ALA A 229 -17.88 17.13 10.66
C ALA A 229 -18.39 15.75 10.19
N VAL A 230 -18.75 14.88 11.15
CA VAL A 230 -20.13 14.40 11.49
C VAL A 230 -20.06 13.87 12.94
N PRO A 231 -21.00 14.17 13.85
CA PRO A 231 -20.96 13.60 15.20
C PRO A 231 -20.86 12.07 15.20
N PRO A 232 -20.08 11.46 16.12
CA PRO A 232 -19.23 12.10 17.13
C PRO A 232 -17.91 12.65 16.56
N ASN A 233 -17.42 13.77 17.09
CA ASN A 233 -16.20 14.46 16.63
C ASN A 233 -14.95 13.59 16.81
N TYR A 234 -14.16 13.40 15.74
CA TYR A 234 -12.92 12.63 15.77
C TYR A 234 -11.78 13.37 15.06
N GLY A 235 -10.63 13.46 15.70
CA GLY A 235 -9.43 13.93 15.03
C GLY A 235 -8.26 14.19 15.97
N GLY A 236 -7.19 13.39 15.82
CA GLY A 236 -5.86 13.79 16.26
C GLY A 236 -5.09 14.30 15.05
N GLY A 237 -4.30 15.37 15.16
CA GLY A 237 -3.57 15.94 14.02
C GLY A 237 -2.78 14.88 13.22
N ALA A 238 -2.13 13.94 13.91
CA ALA A 238 -1.48 12.79 13.27
C ALA A 238 -2.34 11.54 13.26
N ILE A 239 -2.73 11.05 14.44
CA ILE A 239 -3.25 9.69 14.60
C ILE A 239 -4.67 9.73 15.17
N LEU A 240 -5.59 9.00 14.55
CA LEU A 240 -6.87 8.63 15.15
C LEU A 240 -6.90 7.13 15.41
N VAL A 241 -7.20 6.75 16.65
CA VAL A 241 -7.50 5.37 17.03
C VAL A 241 -9.01 5.26 17.25
N VAL A 242 -9.72 4.59 16.36
CA VAL A 242 -11.19 4.45 16.47
C VAL A 242 -11.57 3.34 17.47
N PRO A 243 -12.86 3.21 17.88
CA PRO A 243 -13.28 2.14 18.77
C PRO A 243 -12.90 0.75 18.24
N GLY A 244 -12.30 -0.09 19.10
CA GLY A 244 -11.77 -1.40 18.74
C GLY A 244 -10.34 -1.38 18.18
N GLY A 245 -9.84 -0.21 17.78
CA GLY A 245 -8.46 -0.03 17.36
C GLY A 245 -7.46 -0.09 18.51
N LEU A 246 -6.26 -0.58 18.22
CA LEU A 246 -5.13 -0.59 19.16
C LEU A 246 -3.89 -0.01 18.48
N VAL A 247 -3.24 0.94 19.13
CA VAL A 247 -1.90 1.40 18.73
C VAL A 247 -0.89 1.15 19.86
N ASP A 248 0.24 0.53 19.55
CA ASP A 248 1.41 0.43 20.43
C ASP A 248 2.57 1.19 19.77
N ILE A 249 2.96 2.31 20.37
CA ILE A 249 4.02 3.19 19.90
C ILE A 249 5.20 3.05 20.87
N SER A 250 6.37 2.74 20.32
CA SER A 250 7.62 2.69 21.07
C SER A 250 8.71 3.51 20.39
N GLY A 251 9.31 4.45 21.12
CA GLY A 251 10.27 5.39 20.54
C GLY A 251 9.60 6.45 19.65
N GLY A 252 10.41 7.14 18.85
CA GLY A 252 9.93 8.12 17.87
C GLY A 252 9.43 9.44 18.46
N GLN A 253 8.77 10.23 17.60
CA GLN A 253 8.31 11.58 17.92
C GLN A 253 6.95 11.89 17.28
N LEU A 254 6.10 12.62 18.02
CA LEU A 254 4.95 13.33 17.47
C LEU A 254 5.14 14.82 17.70
N SER A 255 5.36 15.58 16.62
CA SER A 255 5.63 17.01 16.66
C SER A 255 4.77 17.82 15.71
N ASP A 256 4.37 19.03 16.12
CA ASP A 256 3.74 20.00 15.21
C ASP A 256 2.51 19.47 14.47
N ASN A 257 1.87 18.42 15.00
CA ASN A 257 0.64 17.89 14.43
C ASN A 257 -0.53 18.66 15.02
N ALA A 258 -1.52 19.02 14.20
CA ALA A 258 -2.57 19.92 14.64
C ALA A 258 -3.95 19.53 14.13
N VAL A 259 -4.95 19.79 14.95
CA VAL A 259 -6.32 19.94 14.48
C VAL A 259 -6.48 21.40 14.04
N THR A 260 -6.84 21.65 12.79
CA THR A 260 -6.85 23.01 12.20
C THR A 260 -8.16 23.77 12.43
N THR A 261 -9.22 23.12 12.96
CA THR A 261 -10.44 23.80 13.40
C THR A 261 -10.61 23.74 14.92
N ASP A 262 -11.16 24.81 15.50
CA ASP A 262 -11.17 25.11 16.93
C ASP A 262 -12.00 24.16 17.82
N GLU A 263 -12.56 23.06 17.28
CA GLU A 263 -13.56 22.23 17.97
C GLU A 263 -13.14 20.79 18.32
N ALA A 264 -11.96 20.29 17.91
CA ALA A 264 -11.54 18.91 18.18
C ALA A 264 -10.27 18.84 19.05
N GLY A 265 -10.38 18.12 20.18
CA GLY A 265 -9.29 17.90 21.13
C GLY A 265 -8.26 16.88 20.64
N GLY A 266 -7.00 17.12 21.01
CA GLY A 266 -5.85 16.23 20.79
C GLY A 266 -4.97 16.67 19.63
N GLY A 267 -3.94 17.47 19.88
CA GLY A 267 -3.02 17.94 18.84
C GLY A 267 -2.41 16.82 18.01
N ALA A 268 -1.91 15.76 18.67
CA ALA A 268 -1.21 14.67 18.00
C ALA A 268 -2.08 13.43 17.77
N ILE A 269 -2.75 12.93 18.82
CA ILE A 269 -3.46 11.65 18.82
C ILE A 269 -4.83 11.82 19.47
N ASP A 270 -5.89 11.35 18.80
CA ASP A 270 -7.22 11.13 19.38
C ASP A 270 -7.43 9.62 19.59
N VAL A 271 -7.71 9.22 20.83
CA VAL A 271 -7.81 7.81 21.23
C VAL A 271 -9.24 7.49 21.66
N ARG A 272 -9.93 6.69 20.83
CA ARG A 272 -11.25 6.10 21.11
C ARG A 272 -11.20 4.57 21.26
N GLY A 273 -10.08 3.97 20.88
CA GLY A 273 -9.72 2.59 21.18
C GLY A 273 -8.69 2.53 22.32
N THR A 274 -7.59 1.82 22.09
CA THR A 274 -6.48 1.71 23.04
C THR A 274 -5.20 2.29 22.44
N ALA A 275 -4.45 3.06 23.22
CA ALA A 275 -3.12 3.52 22.84
C ALA A 275 -2.12 3.24 23.96
N ILE A 276 -0.98 2.66 23.61
CA ILE A 276 0.16 2.44 24.49
C ILE A 276 1.32 3.22 23.91
N LEU A 277 1.90 4.15 24.69
CA LEU A 277 3.03 4.96 24.27
C LEU A 277 4.21 4.72 25.20
N LYS A 278 5.38 4.38 24.64
CA LYS A 278 6.59 4.03 25.39
C LYS A 278 7.77 4.80 24.80
N LYS A 279 8.48 5.59 25.60
CA LYS A 279 9.70 6.32 25.14
C LYS A 279 9.46 7.23 23.92
N THR A 280 8.24 7.71 23.73
CA THR A 280 7.85 8.56 22.60
C THR A 280 7.89 10.03 23.02
N LEU A 281 8.55 10.88 22.23
CA LEU A 281 8.55 12.32 22.43
C LEU A 281 7.26 12.93 21.85
N ILE A 282 6.56 13.77 22.60
CA ILE A 282 5.40 14.53 22.12
C ILE A 282 5.64 16.01 22.42
N ASN A 283 5.66 16.86 21.39
CA ASN A 283 5.89 18.30 21.55
C ASN A 283 5.17 19.14 20.49
N ASN A 284 4.76 20.37 20.84
CA ASN A 284 4.16 21.33 19.90
C ASN A 284 2.92 20.84 19.12
N ASN A 285 2.08 20.00 19.72
CA ASN A 285 0.83 19.55 19.09
C ASN A 285 -0.38 20.21 19.73
#